data_AF-A0A6C0F3U9-F1
#
_entry.id   AF-A0A6C0F3U9-F1
#
_cell.length_a   1.000
_cell.length_b   1.000
_cell.length_c   1.000
_cell.angle_alpha   90.00
_cell.angle_beta   90.00
_cell.angle_gamma   90.00
#
_symmetry.space_group_name_H-M   'P 1'
#
loop_
_entity.id
_entity.type
_entity.pdbx_description
1 polymer ?
#
loop_
_entity_poly.entity_id
_entity_poly.type
_entity_poly.pdbx_seq_one_letter_code
_entity_poly.pdbx_strand_id
1 'polypeptide(L)'
;MSDYQTLGMVVGAVMIVAALLYVLDRRAKTQPVDYTDLGKITVGSGVLASGVLYSLGTETVADVAETVTTAAQDMFVGKPEF
;
A
#
# COMPACT_ATOMS: atom_id res chain seq x y z
N MET A 1 -2.73 -0.89 23.12
CA MET A 1 -2.57 -0.71 21.66
C MET A 1 -3.95 -0.41 21.12
N SER A 2 -4.15 0.65 20.34
CA SER A 2 -5.44 0.87 19.66
C SER A 2 -5.53 -0.02 18.42
N ASP A 3 -6.75 -0.36 17.97
CA ASP A 3 -6.95 -1.22 16.80
C ASP A 3 -6.37 -0.61 15.52
N TYR A 4 -6.44 0.72 15.38
CA TYR A 4 -5.79 1.46 14.30
C TYR A 4 -4.27 1.26 14.26
N GLN A 5 -3.63 1.20 15.44
CA GLN A 5 -2.20 0.97 15.52
C GLN A 5 -1.84 -0.45 15.08
N THR A 6 -2.65 -1.44 15.45
CA THR A 6 -2.47 -2.83 15.03
C THR A 6 -2.66 -2.98 13.52
N LEU A 7 -3.72 -2.40 12.95
CA LEU A 7 -3.98 -2.43 11.50
C LEU A 7 -2.89 -1.72 10.71
N GLY A 8 -2.46 -0.54 11.16
CA GLY A 8 -1.35 0.19 10.56
C GLY A 8 -0.04 -0.60 10.60
N MET A 9 0.22 -1.35 11.68
CA MET A 9 1.38 -2.24 11.76
C MET A 9 1.29 -3.41 10.77
N VAL A 10 0.12 -4.01 10.58
CA VAL A 10 -0.06 -5.10 9.61
C VAL A 10 0.18 -4.60 8.19
N VAL A 11 -0.45 -3.49 7.80
CA VAL A 11 -0.25 -2.87 6.48
C VAL A 11 1.22 -2.50 6.27
N GLY A 12 1.85 -1.86 7.27
CA GLY A 12 3.27 -1.51 7.23
C GLY A 12 4.17 -2.73 7.08
N ALA A 13 3.89 -3.82 7.79
CA ALA A 13 4.64 -5.07 7.67
C ALA A 13 4.53 -5.66 6.27
N VAL A 14 3.34 -5.67 5.66
CA VAL A 14 3.13 -6.14 4.28
C VAL A 14 3.95 -5.29 3.30
N MET A 15 3.92 -3.97 3.43
CA MET A 15 4.68 -3.06 2.57
C MET A 15 6.19 -3.31 2.66
N ILE A 16 6.72 -3.51 3.88
CA ILE A 16 8.14 -3.82 4.10
C ILE A 16 8.51 -5.16 3.47
N VAL A 17 7.70 -6.20 3.67
CA VAL A 17 7.95 -7.53 3.10
C VAL A 17 7.91 -7.47 1.58
N ALA A 18 6.94 -6.79 0.97
CA ALA A 18 6.85 -6.63 -0.48
C ALA A 18 8.07 -5.89 -1.05
N ALA A 19 8.51 -4.82 -0.39
CA ALA A 19 9.73 -4.09 -0.77
C ALA A 19 10.98 -4.99 -0.71
N LEU A 20 11.13 -5.77 0.36
CA LEU A 20 12.25 -6.71 0.51
C LEU A 20 12.22 -7.79 -0.56
N LEU A 21 11.06 -8.38 -0.83
CA LEU A 21 10.90 -9.41 -1.87
C LEU A 21 11.27 -8.87 -3.26
N TYR A 22 10.89 -7.63 -3.58
CA TYR A 22 11.30 -7.00 -4.83
C TYR A 22 12.82 -6.78 -4.92
N VAL A 23 13.45 -6.29 -3.83
CA VAL A 23 14.90 -6.10 -3.80
C VAL A 23 15.63 -7.44 -3.93
N LEU A 24 15.13 -8.48 -3.27
CA LEU A 24 15.69 -9.83 -3.37
C LEU A 24 15.53 -10.40 -4.79
N ASP A 25 14.38 -10.18 -5.44
CA ASP A 25 14.12 -10.60 -6.81
C ASP A 25 15.08 -9.90 -7.80
N ARG A 26 15.25 -8.58 -7.69
CA ARG A 26 16.20 -7.81 -8.50
C ARG A 26 17.64 -8.30 -8.29
N ARG A 27 18.04 -8.56 -7.04
CA ARG A 27 19.36 -9.12 -6.70
C ARG A 27 19.56 -10.51 -7.32
N ALA A 28 18.58 -11.40 -7.18
CA ALA A 28 18.65 -12.76 -7.74
C ALA A 28 18.80 -12.76 -9.27
N LYS A 29 18.24 -11.74 -9.93
CA LYS A 29 18.33 -11.54 -11.39
C LYS A 29 19.52 -10.69 -11.82
N THR A 30 20.39 -10.27 -10.90
CA THR A 30 21.51 -9.33 -11.17
C THR A 30 21.05 -8.05 -11.88
N GLN A 31 19.86 -7.56 -11.54
CA GLN A 31 19.30 -6.34 -12.09
C GLN A 31 19.41 -5.19 -11.09
N PRO A 32 19.58 -3.94 -11.56
CA PRO A 32 19.48 -2.79 -10.69
C PRO A 32 18.06 -2.67 -10.13
N VAL A 33 17.97 -2.12 -8.91
CA VAL A 33 16.69 -1.79 -8.28
C VAL A 33 16.13 -0.55 -8.98
N ASP A 34 14.99 -0.69 -9.64
CA ASP A 34 14.20 0.46 -10.09
C ASP A 34 13.35 0.97 -8.92
N TYR A 35 13.60 2.21 -8.49
CA TYR A 35 12.92 2.85 -7.37
C TYR A 35 11.46 3.20 -7.66
N THR A 36 11.11 3.41 -8.94
CA THR A 36 9.73 3.64 -9.37
C THR A 36 8.92 2.37 -9.17
N ASP A 37 9.45 1.23 -9.62
CA ASP A 37 8.81 -0.07 -9.43
C ASP A 37 8.77 -0.47 -7.96
N LEU A 38 9.83 -0.20 -7.19
CA LEU A 38 9.85 -0.41 -5.74
C LEU A 38 8.71 0.36 -5.06
N GLY A 39 8.55 1.64 -5.40
CA GLY A 39 7.48 2.49 -4.88
C GLY A 39 6.09 1.94 -5.22
N LYS A 40 5.87 1.55 -6.49
CA LYS A 40 4.61 0.94 -6.95
C LYS A 40 4.29 -0.36 -6.22
N ILE A 41 5.26 -1.26 -6.07
CA ILE A 41 5.07 -2.54 -5.38
C ILE A 41 4.76 -2.31 -3.90
N THR A 42 5.50 -1.41 -3.26
CA THR A 42 5.31 -1.08 -1.86
C THR A 42 3.91 -0.52 -1.65
N VAL A 43 3.56 0.60 -2.30
CA VAL A 43 2.24 1.24 -2.15
C VAL A 43 1.11 0.32 -2.59
N GLY A 44 1.26 -0.39 -3.72
CA GLY A 44 0.26 -1.33 -4.22
C GLY A 44 -0.02 -2.47 -3.24
N SER A 45 1.02 -3.02 -2.59
CA SER A 45 0.84 -4.04 -1.57
C SER A 45 0.12 -3.51 -0.32
N GLY A 46 0.34 -2.24 0.06
CA GLY A 46 -0.39 -1.58 1.13
C GLY A 46 -1.87 -1.45 0.81
N VAL A 47 -2.21 -0.99 -0.40
CA VAL A 47 -3.60 -0.90 -0.88
C VAL A 47 -4.29 -2.26 -0.85
N LEU A 48 -3.63 -3.32 -1.34
CA LEU A 48 -4.17 -4.67 -1.32
C LEU A 48 -4.39 -5.18 0.12
N ALA A 49 -3.42 -4.96 1.02
CA ALA A 49 -3.55 -5.33 2.43
C ALA A 49 -4.70 -4.61 3.12
N SER A 50 -4.85 -3.31 2.87
CA SER A 50 -5.98 -2.52 3.37
C SER A 50 -7.31 -3.03 2.84
N GLY A 51 -7.39 -3.40 1.56
CA GLY A 51 -8.60 -4.01 0.97
C GLY A 51 -8.98 -5.34 1.62
N VAL A 52 -8.00 -6.20 1.92
CA VAL A 52 -8.23 -7.45 2.66
C VAL A 52 -8.75 -7.16 4.07
N LEU A 53 -8.11 -6.25 4.80
CA LEU A 53 -8.53 -5.89 6.16
C LEU A 53 -9.95 -5.27 6.18
N TYR A 54 -10.29 -4.45 5.18
CA TYR A 54 -11.64 -3.94 4.97
C TYR A 54 -12.66 -5.08 4.80
N SER A 55 -12.35 -6.06 3.93
CA SER A 55 -13.25 -7.19 3.65
C SER A 55 -13.48 -8.11 4.86
N LEU A 56 -12.54 -8.13 5.81
CA LEU A 56 -12.65 -8.91 7.04
C LEU A 56 -13.51 -8.24 8.12
N GLY A 57 -14.16 -7.11 7.81
CA GLY A 57 -15.10 -6.45 8.72
C GLY A 57 -14.43 -5.77 9.90
N THR A 58 -13.15 -5.38 9.76
CA THR A 58 -12.56 -4.45 10.72
C THR A 58 -13.15 -3.06 10.47
N GLU A 59 -14.19 -2.70 11.24
CA GLU A 59 -14.99 -1.47 11.09
C GLU A 59 -14.15 -0.18 11.08
N THR A 60 -12.91 -0.26 11.56
CA THR A 60 -11.89 0.79 11.61
C THR A 60 -11.17 1.09 10.28
N VAL A 61 -11.50 0.42 9.16
CA VAL A 61 -10.82 0.62 7.86
C VAL A 61 -11.47 1.67 6.95
N ALA A 62 -12.71 2.09 7.25
CA ALA A 62 -13.46 3.03 6.41
C ALA A 62 -12.76 4.39 6.23
N ASP A 63 -12.27 5.00 7.31
CA ASP A 63 -11.63 6.33 7.27
C ASP A 63 -10.26 6.33 6.55
N VAL A 64 -9.52 5.22 6.66
CA VAL A 64 -8.24 5.06 5.98
C VAL A 64 -8.44 4.80 4.48
N ALA A 65 -9.47 4.01 4.12
CA ALA A 65 -9.83 3.75 2.74
C ALA A 65 -10.21 5.04 2.01
N GLU A 66 -10.94 5.96 2.64
CA GLU A 66 -11.32 7.25 2.04
C GLU A 66 -10.09 8.12 1.72
N THR A 67 -9.13 8.19 2.64
CA THR A 67 -7.90 8.97 2.46
C THR A 67 -7.04 8.43 1.30
N VAL A 68 -6.89 7.09 1.23
CA VAL A 68 -6.11 6.44 0.17
C VAL A 68 -6.85 6.48 -1.17
N THR A 69 -8.17 6.35 -1.17
CA THR A 69 -8.99 6.48 -2.39
C THR A 69 -8.91 7.89 -2.96
N THR A 70 -8.94 8.92 -2.11
CA THR A 70 -8.77 10.32 -2.52
C THR A 70 -7.38 10.55 -3.13
N ALA A 71 -6.33 10.05 -2.47
CA ALA A 71 -4.96 10.14 -3.00
C ALA A 71 -4.79 9.37 -4.32
N ALA A 72 -5.41 8.20 -4.46
CA ALA A 72 -5.40 7.43 -5.70
C ALA A 72 -6.20 8.10 -6.82
N GLN A 73 -7.36 8.69 -6.52
CA GLN A 73 -8.19 9.42 -7.49
C GLN A 73 -7.48 10.67 -8.02
N ASP A 74 -6.79 11.42 -7.16
CA ASP A 74 -5.94 12.56 -7.57
C ASP A 74 -4.83 12.12 -8.56
N MET A 75 -4.36 10.86 -8.48
CA MET A 75 -3.33 10.32 -9.36
C MET A 75 -3.85 9.68 -10.66
N PHE A 76 -5.15 9.38 -10.78
CA PHE A 76 -5.71 8.65 -11.93
C PHE A 76 -6.77 9.41 -12.73
N VAL A 77 -7.45 10.41 -12.13
CA VAL A 77 -8.57 11.11 -12.80
C VAL A 77 -8.23 12.56 -13.14
N GLY A 78 -7.26 13.17 -12.44
CA GLY A 78 -6.96 14.60 -12.54
C GLY A 78 -8.08 15.44 -11.93
N LYS A 79 -7.76 16.43 -11.10
CA LYS A 79 -8.78 17.28 -10.46
C LYS A 79 -9.66 17.98 -11.52
N PRO A 80 -10.98 17.81 -11.50
CA PRO A 80 -11.88 18.64 -12.30
C PRO A 80 -11.86 20.06 -11.72
N GLU A 81 -11.43 21.04 -12.51
CA GLU A 81 -11.64 22.45 -12.19
C GLU A 81 -13.06 22.84 -12.62
N PHE A 82 -13.91 23.17 -11.65
CA PHE A 82 -15.18 23.87 -11.87
C PHE A 82 -15.07 25.28 -11.30
#